data_AF-A0A7S3H353-F1
#
_entry.id   AF-A0A7S3H353-F1
#
_cell.length_a   1.000
_cell.length_b   1.000
_cell.length_c   1.000
_cell.angle_alpha   90.00
_cell.angle_beta   90.00
_cell.angle_gamma   90.00
#
_symmetry.space_group_name_H-M   'P 1'
#
loop_
_entity.id
_entity.type
_entity.pdbx_description
1 polymer ?
#
loop_
_entity_poly.entity_id
_entity_poly.type
_entity_poly.pdbx_seq_one_letter_code
_entity_poly.pdbx_strand_id
1 'polypeptide(L)'
;EGKVYELDGLKNGPILIGDAPPGDCAWAEKAREEVKRRIETYAQKAAAGGGNEGESGELRFQLMAVVNNKCLEAEKEVERERYLRQRTNISLVSRGEDVELSDEIDDDDAPGDIPTFEELSVKEVAELQGIVAKCTAAIAELDLQVQAEKKKRQKWEKENALRRSDLVPLALCAMRHLALKGLLVPALDKGKAEHLKRVEAKKVAA
;
A
#
# COMPACT_ATOMS: atom_id res chain seq x y z
N GLU A 1 -18.10 5.47 22.16
CA GLU A 1 -17.74 4.15 21.57
C GLU A 1 -18.85 3.71 20.64
N GLY A 2 -18.53 2.92 19.60
CA GLY A 2 -19.53 2.41 18.65
C GLY A 2 -20.21 3.46 17.76
N LYS A 3 -19.57 4.62 17.53
CA LYS A 3 -20.13 5.71 16.71
C LYS A 3 -19.11 6.15 15.67
N VAL A 4 -19.59 6.53 14.50
CA VAL A 4 -18.79 7.03 13.38
C VAL A 4 -18.90 8.54 13.33
N TYR A 5 -17.75 9.21 13.30
CA TYR A 5 -17.66 10.67 13.28
C TYR A 5 -16.88 11.13 12.06
N GLU A 6 -17.26 12.29 11.56
CA GLU A 6 -16.46 13.08 10.66
C GLU A 6 -15.73 14.18 11.43
N LEU A 7 -14.46 14.37 11.09
CA LEU A 7 -13.61 15.41 11.64
C LEU A 7 -13.25 16.38 10.52
N ASP A 8 -13.92 17.53 10.49
CA ASP A 8 -13.65 18.64 9.56
C ASP A 8 -13.11 19.83 10.36
N GLY A 9 -11.86 20.22 10.07
CA GLY A 9 -11.18 21.31 10.78
C GLY A 9 -11.78 22.70 10.54
N LEU A 10 -12.67 22.86 9.57
CA LEU A 10 -13.42 24.10 9.33
C LEU A 10 -14.74 24.17 10.10
N LYS A 11 -15.12 23.11 10.83
CA LYS A 11 -16.34 23.02 11.61
C LYS A 11 -16.05 23.19 13.09
N ASN A 12 -17.08 23.57 13.85
CA ASN A 12 -16.98 23.84 15.28
C ASN A 12 -16.74 22.60 16.15
N GLY A 13 -16.74 21.39 15.57
CA GLY A 13 -16.50 20.15 16.29
C GLY A 13 -16.80 18.90 15.45
N PRO A 14 -16.68 17.72 16.07
CA PRO A 14 -16.99 16.44 15.43
C PRO A 14 -18.44 16.36 14.97
N ILE A 15 -18.65 15.86 13.76
CA ILE A 15 -19.99 15.63 13.20
C ILE A 15 -20.31 14.14 13.35
N LEU A 16 -21.40 13.82 14.05
CA LEU A 16 -21.87 12.45 14.17
C LEU A 16 -22.50 11.99 12.85
N ILE A 17 -21.95 10.95 12.24
CA ILE A 17 -22.50 10.31 11.02
C ILE A 17 -23.58 9.29 11.41
N GLY A 18 -23.34 8.53 12.47
CA GLY A 18 -24.27 7.52 13.00
C GLY A 18 -23.60 6.48 13.88
N ASP A 19 -24.37 5.48 14.29
CA ASP A 19 -23.86 4.35 15.06
C ASP A 19 -23.12 3.35 14.13
N ALA A 20 -22.04 2.77 14.65
CA ALA A 20 -21.29 1.74 13.95
C ALA A 20 -22.02 0.39 14.11
N PRO A 21 -22.24 -0.38 13.04
CA PRO A 21 -22.80 -1.72 13.15
C PRO A 21 -21.89 -2.63 14.00
N PRO A 22 -22.45 -3.68 14.63
CA PRO A 22 -21.65 -4.68 15.32
C PRO A 22 -20.85 -5.50 14.30
N GLY A 23 -19.58 -5.75 14.62
CA GLY A 23 -18.67 -6.53 13.78
C GLY A 23 -17.35 -5.81 13.53
N ASP A 24 -16.31 -6.59 13.20
CA ASP A 24 -15.00 -6.03 12.90
C ASP A 24 -15.06 -5.18 11.62
N CYS A 25 -14.47 -3.99 11.67
CA CYS A 25 -14.46 -3.02 10.58
C CYS A 25 -15.83 -2.59 10.01
N ALA A 26 -16.96 -2.94 10.63
CA ALA A 26 -18.30 -2.64 10.11
C ALA A 26 -18.62 -1.13 10.07
N TRP A 27 -17.91 -0.33 10.88
CA TRP A 27 -17.94 1.14 10.83
C TRP A 27 -17.60 1.69 9.42
N ALA A 28 -16.79 0.96 8.65
CA ALA A 28 -16.35 1.38 7.32
C ALA A 28 -17.49 1.39 6.30
N GLU A 29 -18.53 0.56 6.48
CA GLU A 29 -19.73 0.59 5.65
C GLU A 29 -20.46 1.92 5.83
N LYS A 30 -20.62 2.35 7.09
CA LYS A 30 -21.27 3.63 7.40
C LYS A 30 -20.46 4.82 6.88
N ALA A 31 -19.14 4.77 7.02
CA ALA A 31 -18.26 5.78 6.45
C ALA A 31 -18.34 5.80 4.90
N ARG A 32 -18.43 4.63 4.25
CA ARG A 32 -18.57 4.51 2.80
C ARG A 32 -19.86 5.17 2.28
N GLU A 33 -20.99 4.94 2.96
CA GLU A 33 -22.27 5.58 2.62
C GLU A 33 -22.13 7.10 2.62
N GLU A 34 -21.54 7.67 3.68
CA GLU A 34 -21.37 9.11 3.82
C GLU A 34 -20.38 9.70 2.78
N VAL A 35 -19.27 8.99 2.52
CA VAL A 35 -18.32 9.39 1.46
C VAL A 35 -18.99 9.37 0.09
N LYS A 36 -19.79 8.34 -0.23
CA LYS A 36 -20.53 8.25 -1.49
C LYS A 36 -21.53 9.39 -1.64
N ARG A 37 -22.32 9.66 -0.59
CA ARG A 37 -23.28 10.78 -0.54
C ARG A 37 -22.59 12.12 -0.84
N ARG A 38 -21.38 12.34 -0.32
CA ARG A 38 -20.57 13.54 -0.60
C ARG A 38 -20.12 13.62 -2.04
N ILE A 39 -19.58 12.54 -2.59
CA ILE A 39 -19.15 12.48 -3.99
C ILE A 39 -20.33 12.81 -4.92
N GLU A 40 -21.49 12.22 -4.67
CA GLU A 40 -22.72 12.49 -5.43
C GLU A 40 -23.16 13.96 -5.32
N THR A 41 -23.07 14.55 -4.13
CA THR A 41 -23.40 15.97 -3.91
C THR A 41 -22.50 16.88 -4.75
N TYR A 42 -21.20 16.60 -4.83
CA TYR A 42 -20.27 17.37 -5.65
C TYR A 42 -20.50 17.14 -7.14
N ALA A 43 -20.75 15.91 -7.57
CA ALA A 43 -21.08 15.58 -8.95
C ALA A 43 -22.36 16.29 -9.44
N GLN A 44 -23.39 16.35 -8.60
CA GLN A 44 -24.65 17.06 -8.89
C GLN A 44 -24.47 18.57 -8.94
N LYS A 45 -23.70 19.16 -8.01
CA LYS A 45 -23.38 20.60 -8.02
C LYS A 45 -22.58 21.01 -9.27
N ALA A 46 -21.67 20.16 -9.73
CA ALA A 46 -20.95 20.38 -10.98
C ALA A 46 -21.89 20.34 -12.20
N ALA A 47 -22.90 19.45 -12.18
CA ALA A 47 -23.91 19.36 -13.25
C ALA A 47 -24.93 20.52 -13.25
N ALA A 48 -25.14 21.19 -12.11
CA ALA A 48 -26.15 22.24 -11.93
C ALA A 48 -25.70 23.67 -12.35
N GLY A 49 -24.58 23.81 -13.08
CA GLY A 49 -24.25 25.05 -13.79
C GLY A 49 -23.57 26.16 -12.99
N GLY A 50 -22.86 25.84 -11.91
CA GLY A 50 -22.04 26.80 -11.16
C GLY A 50 -20.60 26.96 -11.66
N GLY A 51 -20.18 26.17 -12.66
CA GLY A 51 -18.83 26.19 -13.23
C GLY A 51 -18.81 26.84 -14.62
N ASN A 52 -17.70 27.52 -14.95
CA ASN A 52 -17.43 28.07 -16.28
C ASN A 52 -17.73 27.01 -17.37
N GLU A 53 -18.30 27.45 -18.50
CA GLU A 53 -18.53 26.64 -19.70
C GLU A 53 -17.22 25.92 -20.10
N GLY A 54 -17.10 24.63 -19.75
CA GLY A 54 -15.91 23.82 -20.02
C GLY A 54 -15.55 22.77 -18.95
N GLU A 55 -16.14 22.80 -17.75
CA GLU A 55 -15.89 21.79 -16.71
C GLU A 55 -16.87 20.61 -16.81
N SER A 56 -16.62 19.73 -17.80
CA SER A 56 -17.24 18.41 -17.86
C SER A 56 -16.85 17.59 -16.62
N GLY A 57 -17.77 17.41 -15.67
CA GLY A 57 -17.71 16.43 -14.59
C GLY A 57 -16.44 16.47 -13.71
N GLU A 58 -16.45 17.30 -12.67
CA GLU A 58 -15.31 17.42 -11.76
C GLU A 58 -15.14 16.17 -10.87
N LEU A 59 -14.30 15.23 -11.30
CA LEU A 59 -13.90 14.02 -10.56
C LEU A 59 -12.60 14.23 -9.74
N ARG A 60 -12.36 15.44 -9.22
CA ARG A 60 -11.13 15.78 -8.49
C ARG A 60 -11.27 15.46 -6.99
N PHE A 61 -11.09 14.20 -6.59
CA PHE A 61 -10.99 13.83 -5.18
C PHE A 61 -9.87 12.82 -4.92
N GLN A 62 -9.34 12.82 -3.70
CA GLN A 62 -8.38 11.83 -3.21
C GLN A 62 -8.92 11.23 -1.91
N LEU A 63 -8.94 9.91 -1.84
CA LEU A 63 -9.31 9.17 -0.63
C LEU A 63 -8.11 8.34 -0.18
N MET A 64 -7.76 8.46 1.10
CA MET A 64 -6.72 7.65 1.73
C MET A 64 -7.28 7.00 2.98
N ALA A 65 -6.77 5.81 3.32
CA ALA A 65 -7.09 5.11 4.56
C ALA A 65 -5.83 4.99 5.40
N VAL A 66 -5.96 5.26 6.70
CA VAL A 66 -4.94 4.92 7.68
C VAL A 66 -5.17 3.47 8.06
N VAL A 67 -4.16 2.63 7.86
CA VAL A 67 -4.21 1.19 8.09
C VAL A 67 -2.99 0.77 8.90
N ASN A 68 -3.05 -0.40 9.51
CA ASN A 68 -1.89 -0.99 10.15
C ASN A 68 -0.75 -1.21 9.15
N ASN A 69 0.46 -1.27 9.68
CA ASN A 69 1.66 -1.50 8.90
C ASN A 69 1.70 -2.96 8.42
N LYS A 70 1.14 -3.21 7.24
CA LYS A 70 1.08 -4.54 6.61
C LYS A 70 2.42 -5.26 6.49
N CYS A 71 3.50 -4.50 6.28
CA CYS A 71 4.85 -5.06 6.20
C CYS A 71 5.29 -5.57 7.56
N LEU A 72 5.08 -4.77 8.62
CA LEU A 72 5.43 -5.14 9.98
C LEU A 72 4.57 -6.31 10.49
N GLU A 73 3.27 -6.31 10.18
CA GLU A 73 2.37 -7.42 10.55
C GLU A 73 2.78 -8.72 9.86
N ALA A 74 3.08 -8.68 8.56
CA ALA A 74 3.55 -9.85 7.83
C ALA A 74 4.93 -10.33 8.31
N GLU A 75 5.86 -9.41 8.62
CA GLU A 75 7.19 -9.76 9.16
C GLU A 75 7.09 -10.46 10.52
N LYS A 76 6.20 -9.98 11.41
CA LYS A 76 5.91 -10.63 12.69
C LYS A 76 5.33 -12.04 12.51
N GLU A 77 4.42 -12.20 11.55
CA GLU A 77 3.84 -13.52 11.29
C GLU A 77 4.86 -14.49 10.66
N VAL A 78 5.74 -14.01 9.78
CA VAL A 78 6.87 -14.79 9.26
C VAL A 78 7.74 -15.30 10.40
N GLU A 79 8.11 -14.41 11.33
CA GLU A 79 8.93 -14.75 12.49
C GLU A 79 8.24 -15.78 13.39
N ARG A 80 6.94 -15.60 13.65
CA ARG A 80 6.10 -16.56 14.40
C ARG A 80 6.09 -17.95 13.75
N GLU A 81 5.88 -18.02 12.43
CA GLU A 81 5.89 -19.29 11.69
C GLU A 81 7.28 -19.95 11.66
N ARG A 82 8.37 -19.15 11.66
CA ARG A 82 9.73 -19.68 11.74
C ARG A 82 10.04 -20.30 13.10
N TYR A 83 9.62 -19.68 14.20
CA TYR A 83 9.73 -20.28 15.54
C TYR A 83 9.02 -21.62 15.62
N LEU A 84 7.77 -21.68 15.13
CA LEU A 84 7.01 -22.92 15.10
C LEU A 84 7.70 -24.00 14.24
N ARG A 85 8.18 -23.62 13.06
CA ARG A 85 8.91 -24.52 12.18
C ARG A 85 10.19 -25.05 12.83
N GLN A 86 10.97 -24.18 13.47
CA GLN A 86 12.23 -24.54 14.13
C GLN A 86 12.00 -25.51 15.29
N ARG A 87 11.05 -25.21 16.20
CA ARG A 87 10.70 -26.13 17.29
C ARG A 87 10.21 -27.48 16.78
N THR A 88 9.42 -27.47 15.72
CA THR A 88 8.93 -28.69 15.06
C THR A 88 10.09 -29.49 14.43
N ASN A 89 11.02 -28.82 13.76
CA ASN A 89 12.21 -29.44 13.20
C ASN A 89 13.11 -30.04 14.28
N ILE A 90 13.33 -29.35 15.41
CA ILE A 90 14.09 -29.90 16.56
C ILE A 90 13.42 -31.17 17.10
N SER A 91 12.09 -31.17 17.18
CA SER A 91 11.32 -32.38 17.55
C SER A 91 11.51 -33.52 16.56
N LEU A 92 11.51 -33.25 15.25
CA LEU A 92 11.80 -34.24 14.21
C LEU A 92 13.24 -34.78 14.29
N VAL A 93 14.24 -33.91 14.46
CA VAL A 93 15.65 -34.30 14.62
C VAL A 93 15.85 -35.19 15.85
N SER A 94 15.21 -34.85 16.98
CA SER A 94 15.27 -35.68 18.20
C SER A 94 14.72 -37.10 18.00
N ARG A 95 13.90 -37.33 16.97
CA ARG A 95 13.32 -38.63 16.59
C ARG A 95 14.12 -39.35 15.49
N GLY A 96 15.24 -38.77 15.05
CA GLY A 96 16.14 -39.36 14.05
C GLY A 96 15.78 -39.03 12.60
N GLU A 97 14.89 -38.07 12.36
CA GLU A 97 14.63 -37.55 11.01
C GLU A 97 15.75 -36.60 10.57
N ASP A 98 16.15 -36.69 9.30
CA ASP A 98 17.19 -35.83 8.72
C ASP A 98 16.56 -34.52 8.23
N VAL A 99 16.48 -33.54 9.12
CA VAL A 99 15.88 -32.23 8.86
C VAL A 99 16.89 -31.12 9.12
N GLU A 100 17.06 -30.23 8.15
CA GLU A 100 17.94 -29.07 8.30
C GLU A 100 17.32 -27.98 9.19
N LEU A 101 18.06 -27.57 10.21
CA LEU A 101 17.77 -26.39 11.04
C LEU A 101 18.34 -25.14 10.35
N SER A 102 17.54 -24.53 9.48
CA SER A 102 17.94 -23.36 8.67
C SER A 102 17.52 -22.01 9.27
N ASP A 103 16.61 -22.02 10.24
CA ASP A 103 16.19 -20.81 10.93
C ASP A 103 17.17 -20.52 12.08
N GLU A 104 18.00 -19.48 11.92
CA GLU A 104 18.90 -18.95 12.96
C GLU A 104 18.13 -18.01 13.90
N ILE A 105 17.27 -18.58 14.75
CA ILE A 105 16.43 -17.80 15.68
C ILE A 105 16.65 -18.29 17.11
N ASP A 106 16.69 -17.33 18.05
CA ASP A 106 16.86 -17.57 19.48
C ASP A 106 15.51 -17.91 20.13
N ASP A 107 15.39 -19.13 20.66
CA ASP A 107 14.13 -19.62 21.24
C ASP A 107 13.69 -18.79 22.47
N ASP A 108 14.59 -18.06 23.12
CA ASP A 108 14.28 -17.16 24.25
C ASP A 108 13.36 -15.99 23.84
N ASP A 109 13.39 -15.59 22.56
CA ASP A 109 12.56 -14.52 21.99
C ASP A 109 11.21 -15.04 21.45
N ALA A 110 10.95 -16.34 21.54
CA ALA A 110 9.74 -16.95 20.99
C ALA A 110 8.46 -16.49 21.73
N PRO A 111 7.42 -16.07 20.99
CA PRO A 111 6.11 -15.78 21.57
C PRO A 111 5.53 -16.96 22.37
N GLY A 112 4.97 -16.67 23.55
CA GLY A 112 4.47 -17.69 24.48
C GLY A 112 3.23 -18.46 24.02
N ASP A 113 2.59 -18.04 22.91
CA ASP A 113 1.48 -18.75 22.28
C ASP A 113 1.93 -19.85 21.31
N ILE A 114 3.22 -19.90 20.99
CA ILE A 114 3.79 -20.93 20.13
C ILE A 114 3.98 -22.21 20.96
N PRO A 115 3.51 -23.37 20.46
CA PRO A 115 3.69 -24.64 21.16
C PRO A 115 5.14 -24.88 21.56
N THR A 116 5.34 -25.37 22.79
CA THR A 116 6.67 -25.69 23.29
C THR A 116 7.17 -27.00 22.69
N PHE A 117 8.47 -27.28 22.84
CA PHE A 117 9.04 -28.56 22.43
C PHE A 117 8.31 -29.76 23.07
N GLU A 118 7.96 -29.66 24.35
CA GLU A 118 7.26 -30.71 25.09
C GLU A 118 5.89 -31.02 24.50
N GLU A 119 5.11 -29.99 24.16
CA GLU A 119 3.79 -30.13 23.54
C GLU A 119 3.89 -30.73 22.13
N LEU A 120 4.90 -30.33 21.36
CA LEU A 120 5.16 -30.87 20.03
C LEU A 120 5.67 -32.32 20.10
N SER A 121 6.40 -32.68 21.15
CA SER A 121 6.93 -34.03 21.36
C SER A 121 5.85 -35.09 21.59
N VAL A 122 4.59 -34.71 21.84
CA VAL A 122 3.46 -35.66 21.96
C VAL A 122 2.91 -36.08 20.59
N LYS A 123 3.13 -35.28 19.54
CA LYS A 123 2.54 -35.50 18.21
C LYS A 123 3.25 -36.59 17.44
N GLU A 124 2.60 -37.15 16.41
CA GLU A 124 3.23 -38.12 15.52
C GLU A 124 4.16 -37.45 14.50
N VAL A 125 5.15 -38.20 13.98
CA VAL A 125 6.12 -37.70 12.99
C VAL A 125 5.41 -37.17 11.74
N ALA A 126 4.38 -37.85 11.26
CA ALA A 126 3.60 -37.42 10.10
C ALA A 126 2.88 -36.08 10.34
N GLU A 127 2.37 -35.84 11.56
CA GLU A 127 1.76 -34.56 11.92
C GLU A 127 2.78 -33.43 11.98
N LEU A 128 3.96 -33.69 12.56
CA LEU A 128 5.05 -32.73 12.63
C LEU A 128 5.54 -32.35 11.23
N GLN A 129 5.73 -33.31 10.33
CA GLN A 129 6.06 -33.06 8.91
C GLN A 129 4.97 -32.21 8.23
N GLY A 130 3.69 -32.48 8.52
CA GLY A 130 2.58 -31.68 8.03
C GLY A 130 2.58 -30.23 8.54
N ILE A 131 2.98 -30.01 9.79
CA ILE A 131 3.15 -28.66 10.36
C ILE A 131 4.30 -27.93 9.64
N VAL A 132 5.46 -28.56 9.49
CA VAL A 132 6.62 -27.96 8.79
C VAL A 132 6.27 -27.56 7.36
N ALA A 133 5.55 -28.42 6.62
CA ALA A 133 5.10 -28.11 5.27
C ALA A 133 4.16 -26.90 5.23
N LYS A 134 3.23 -26.80 6.18
CA LYS A 134 2.32 -25.66 6.32
C LYS A 134 3.07 -24.36 6.66
N CYS A 135 3.94 -24.38 7.67
CA CYS A 135 4.75 -23.23 8.05
C CYS A 135 5.62 -22.77 6.88
N THR A 136 6.25 -23.70 6.15
CA THR A 136 7.09 -23.37 5.00
C THR A 136 6.30 -22.71 3.87
N ALA A 137 5.08 -23.20 3.58
CA ALA A 137 4.19 -22.57 2.61
C ALA A 137 3.73 -21.18 3.06
N ALA A 138 3.36 -21.03 4.34
CA ALA A 138 2.93 -19.76 4.92
C ALA A 138 4.05 -18.71 4.91
N ILE A 139 5.27 -19.09 5.31
CA ILE A 139 6.46 -18.23 5.26
C ILE A 139 6.70 -17.75 3.83
N ALA A 140 6.65 -18.64 2.84
CA ALA A 140 6.86 -18.27 1.45
C ALA A 140 5.81 -17.26 0.93
N GLU A 141 4.54 -17.44 1.29
CA GLU A 141 3.47 -16.51 0.93
C GLU A 141 3.64 -15.14 1.62
N LEU A 142 3.91 -15.14 2.92
CA LEU A 142 4.10 -13.92 3.70
C LEU A 142 5.37 -13.16 3.26
N ASP A 143 6.46 -13.86 2.93
CA ASP A 143 7.68 -13.24 2.40
C ASP A 143 7.39 -12.55 1.05
N LEU A 144 6.57 -13.15 0.18
CA LEU A 144 6.14 -12.48 -1.06
C LEU A 144 5.36 -11.19 -0.75
N GLN A 145 4.48 -11.20 0.25
CA GLN A 145 3.76 -10.01 0.69
C GLN A 145 4.71 -8.93 1.26
N VAL A 146 5.67 -9.31 2.10
CA VAL A 146 6.69 -8.40 2.66
C VAL A 146 7.50 -7.76 1.54
N GLN A 147 7.94 -8.55 0.55
CA GLN A 147 8.69 -8.03 -0.59
C GLN A 147 7.86 -7.08 -1.45
N ALA A 148 6.57 -7.34 -1.65
CA ALA A 148 5.69 -6.45 -2.38
C ALA A 148 5.54 -5.08 -1.68
N GLU A 149 5.33 -5.08 -0.37
CA GLU A 149 5.22 -3.84 0.43
C GLU A 149 6.56 -3.08 0.50
N LYS A 150 7.70 -3.77 0.62
CA LYS A 150 9.04 -3.16 0.55
C LYS A 150 9.28 -2.49 -0.80
N LYS A 151 8.95 -3.15 -1.92
CA LYS A 151 9.06 -2.58 -3.27
C LYS A 151 8.20 -1.32 -3.43
N LYS A 152 6.99 -1.34 -2.87
CA LYS A 152 6.09 -0.17 -2.86
C LYS A 152 6.73 1.02 -2.15
N ARG A 153 7.32 0.79 -0.97
CA ARG A 153 8.04 1.83 -0.20
C ARG A 153 9.25 2.37 -0.92
N GLN A 154 10.06 1.52 -1.54
CA GLN A 154 11.20 1.94 -2.35
C GLN A 154 10.77 2.82 -3.53
N LYS A 155 9.65 2.50 -4.18
CA LYS A 155 9.09 3.33 -5.24
C LYS A 155 8.69 4.71 -4.70
N TRP A 156 8.01 4.76 -3.56
CA TRP A 156 7.63 6.02 -2.91
C TRP A 156 8.81 6.86 -2.49
N GLU A 157 9.89 6.23 -1.99
CA GLU A 157 11.12 6.91 -1.62
C GLU A 157 11.77 7.59 -2.84
N LYS A 158 11.93 6.85 -3.95
CA LYS A 158 12.45 7.40 -5.21
C LYS A 158 11.60 8.56 -5.71
N GLU A 159 10.29 8.42 -5.66
CA GLU A 159 9.35 9.47 -6.08
C GLU A 159 9.45 10.70 -5.17
N ASN A 160 9.52 10.51 -3.86
CA ASN A 160 9.64 11.59 -2.89
C ASN A 160 10.99 12.32 -3.00
N ALA A 161 12.07 11.58 -3.27
CA ALA A 161 13.37 12.17 -3.57
C ALA A 161 13.28 13.08 -4.81
N LEU A 162 12.60 12.63 -5.87
CA LEU A 162 12.38 13.44 -7.07
C LEU A 162 11.52 14.68 -6.78
N ARG A 163 10.43 14.53 -6.01
CA ARG A 163 9.55 15.66 -5.63
C ARG A 163 10.25 16.74 -4.80
N ARG A 164 11.27 16.35 -4.04
CA ARG A 164 12.07 17.24 -3.19
C ARG A 164 13.32 17.78 -3.89
N SER A 165 13.67 17.23 -5.05
CA SER A 165 14.85 17.67 -5.79
C SER A 165 14.56 18.96 -6.55
N ASP A 166 15.49 19.91 -6.48
CA ASP A 166 15.46 21.07 -7.39
C ASP A 166 15.93 20.64 -8.79
N LEU A 167 14.98 20.62 -9.75
CA LEU A 167 15.23 20.24 -11.13
C LEU A 167 15.59 21.44 -12.04
N VAL A 168 15.60 22.68 -11.51
CA VAL A 168 15.95 23.87 -12.30
C VAL A 168 17.39 23.79 -12.85
N PRO A 169 18.42 23.40 -12.07
CA PRO A 169 19.77 23.25 -12.59
C PRO A 169 19.85 22.22 -13.72
N LEU A 170 19.14 21.10 -13.58
CA LEU A 170 19.08 20.06 -14.62
C LEU A 170 18.46 20.61 -15.92
N ALA A 171 17.35 21.33 -15.82
CA ALA A 171 16.68 21.92 -16.98
C ALA A 171 17.56 22.96 -17.69
N LEU A 172 18.20 23.87 -16.94
CA LEU A 172 19.10 24.88 -17.50
C LEU A 172 20.32 24.25 -18.17
N CYS A 173 20.93 23.25 -17.53
CA CYS A 173 22.04 22.50 -18.11
C CYS A 173 21.62 21.77 -19.38
N ALA A 174 20.47 21.10 -19.39
CA ALA A 174 19.96 20.42 -20.57
C ALA A 174 19.73 21.39 -21.74
N MET A 175 19.09 22.53 -21.49
CA MET A 175 18.88 23.58 -22.51
C MET A 175 20.20 24.13 -23.05
N ARG A 176 21.18 24.39 -22.17
CA ARG A 176 22.51 24.84 -22.57
C ARG A 176 23.20 23.83 -23.50
N HIS A 177 23.17 22.54 -23.18
CA HIS A 177 23.78 21.50 -24.02
C HIS A 177 23.06 21.33 -25.37
N LEU A 178 21.72 21.45 -25.38
CA LEU A 178 20.94 21.42 -26.63
C LEU A 178 21.25 22.63 -27.52
N ALA A 179 21.42 23.82 -26.93
CA ALA A 179 21.82 25.02 -27.65
C ALA A 179 23.20 24.87 -28.28
N LEU A 180 24.18 24.38 -27.51
CA LEU A 180 25.54 24.13 -27.98
C LEU A 180 25.58 23.14 -29.16
N LYS A 181 24.68 22.15 -29.18
CA LYS A 181 24.54 21.20 -30.29
C LYS A 181 23.69 21.72 -31.46
N GLY A 182 23.15 22.94 -31.39
CA GLY A 182 22.24 23.49 -32.39
C GLY A 182 20.87 22.81 -32.47
N LEU A 183 20.51 21.98 -31.48
CA LEU A 183 19.28 21.17 -31.47
C LEU A 183 18.11 21.85 -30.76
N LEU A 184 18.35 22.93 -30.00
CA LEU A 184 17.34 23.57 -29.17
C LEU A 184 16.20 24.20 -29.97
N VAL A 185 16.52 25.02 -30.99
CA VAL A 185 15.51 25.71 -31.82
C VAL A 185 14.67 24.70 -32.63
N PRO A 186 15.25 23.69 -33.32
CA PRO A 186 14.47 22.66 -33.98
C PRO A 186 13.50 21.91 -33.05
N ALA A 187 13.94 21.58 -31.83
CA ALA A 187 13.08 20.92 -30.85
C ALA A 187 11.93 21.82 -30.38
N LEU A 188 12.19 23.12 -30.18
CA LEU A 188 11.17 24.11 -29.80
C LEU A 188 10.10 24.25 -30.89
N ASP A 189 10.50 24.37 -32.15
CA ASP A 189 9.57 24.56 -33.27
C ASP A 189 8.69 23.32 -33.47
N LYS A 190 9.27 22.12 -33.34
CA LYS A 190 8.51 20.86 -33.32
C LYS A 190 7.46 20.87 -32.21
N GLY A 191 7.83 21.26 -30.99
CA GLY A 191 6.92 21.35 -29.85
C GLY A 191 5.79 22.36 -30.05
N LYS A 192 6.08 23.53 -30.64
CA LYS A 192 5.06 24.53 -30.99
C LYS A 192 4.06 23.99 -32.01
N ALA A 193 4.53 23.32 -33.05
CA ALA A 193 3.67 22.73 -34.07
C ALA A 193 2.73 21.67 -33.50
N GLU A 194 3.24 20.77 -32.64
CA GLU A 194 2.41 19.77 -31.96
C GLU A 194 1.39 20.41 -31.00
N HIS A 195 1.78 21.47 -30.28
CA HIS A 195 0.88 22.21 -29.42
C HIS A 195 -0.27 22.85 -30.20
N LEU A 196 0.02 23.52 -31.33
CA LEU A 196 -1.02 24.10 -32.20
C LEU A 196 -2.02 23.03 -32.66
N LYS A 197 -1.53 21.90 -33.16
CA LYS A 197 -2.39 20.78 -33.58
C LYS A 197 -3.32 20.30 -32.48
N ARG A 198 -2.84 20.24 -31.23
CA ARG A 198 -3.65 19.82 -30.08
C ARG A 198 -4.70 20.87 -29.71
N VAL A 199 -4.39 22.16 -29.85
CA VAL A 199 -5.34 23.25 -29.63
C VAL A 199 -6.44 23.22 -30.70
N GLU A 200 -6.08 23.01 -31.96
CA GLU A 200 -7.04 22.89 -33.06
C GLU A 200 -7.94 21.66 -32.90
N ALA A 201 -7.37 20.49 -32.55
CA ALA A 201 -8.15 19.28 -32.29
C ALA A 201 -9.16 19.47 -31.14
N LYS A 202 -8.79 20.19 -30.08
CA LYS A 202 -9.71 20.52 -28.98
C LYS A 202 -10.83 21.48 -29.41
N LYS A 203 -10.55 22.43 -30.32
CA LYS A 203 -11.57 23.34 -30.86
C LYS A 203 -12.56 22.64 -31.79
N VAL A 204 -12.13 21.59 -32.49
CA VAL A 204 -13.00 20.79 -33.37
C VAL A 204 -13.83 19.78 -32.59
N ALA A 205 -13.34 19.32 -31.44
CA ALA A 205 -14.02 18.37 -30.57
C ALA A 205 -14.97 19.01 -29.53
N ALA A 206 -14.91 20.35 -29.39
CA ALA A 206 -15.83 21.15 -28.58
C ALA A 206 -16.96 21.68 -29.48
#